data_AF-A0A7S4JP82-F1
#
_entry.id   AF-A0A7S4JP82-F1
#
_cell.length_a   1.000
_cell.length_b   1.000
_cell.length_c   1.000
_cell.angle_alpha   90.00
_cell.angle_beta   90.00
_cell.angle_gamma   90.00
#
_symmetry.space_group_name_H-M   'P 1'
#
loop_
_entity.id
_entity.type
_entity.pdbx_description
1 polymer ?
#
loop_
_entity_poly.entity_id
_entity_poly.type
_entity_poly.pdbx_seq_one_letter_code
_entity_poly.pdbx_strand_id
1 'polypeptide(L)'
;EINPIYWFNFDYRSEAATTLGGFPLTITRGTGRNHKHRFVIDLGSKFPGQKIIIATMKEFVRVEFENASVEAFGNTIGMLGDFKTSSLFARDGKTEIDDFIQLGKEWQV
;
A
#
# COMPACT_ATOMS: atom_id res chain seq x y z
N GLU A 1 2.14 -16.93 -21.56
CA GLU A 1 1.90 -15.88 -20.54
C GLU A 1 3.13 -15.01 -20.38
N ILE A 2 2.97 -13.70 -20.17
CA ILE A 2 4.11 -12.79 -19.95
C ILE A 2 4.11 -12.40 -18.48
N ASN A 3 5.01 -12.99 -17.70
CA ASN A 3 5.14 -12.73 -16.26
C ASN A 3 5.46 -11.25 -15.97
N PRO A 4 4.74 -10.59 -15.04
CA PRO A 4 5.02 -9.22 -14.65
C PRO A 4 6.42 -9.09 -14.04
N ILE A 5 7.14 -8.02 -14.38
CA ILE A 5 8.43 -7.66 -13.75
C ILE A 5 8.12 -6.78 -12.55
N TYR A 6 8.49 -7.24 -11.37
CA TYR A 6 8.43 -6.49 -10.11
C TYR A 6 9.56 -6.96 -9.19
N TRP A 7 9.88 -6.14 -8.19
CA TRP A 7 10.87 -6.43 -7.17
C TRP A 7 10.22 -6.30 -5.81
N PHE A 8 10.47 -7.26 -4.91
CA PHE A 8 10.15 -7.15 -3.49
C PHE A 8 11.44 -7.17 -2.70
N ASN A 9 11.75 -6.12 -1.93
CA ASN A 9 12.96 -6.09 -1.09
C ASN A 9 14.25 -6.49 -1.84
N PHE A 10 14.46 -5.96 -3.06
CA PHE A 10 15.57 -6.30 -3.95
C PHE A 10 15.59 -7.73 -4.49
N ASP A 11 14.54 -8.51 -4.27
CA ASP A 11 14.36 -9.82 -4.88
C ASP A 11 13.60 -9.70 -6.21
N TYR A 12 14.25 -10.15 -7.30
CA TYR A 12 13.71 -10.06 -8.65
C TYR A 12 12.65 -11.12 -8.86
N ARG A 13 11.42 -10.69 -9.16
CA ARG A 13 10.31 -11.59 -9.47
C ARG A 13 10.27 -12.77 -8.50
N SER A 14 10.21 -12.52 -7.19
CA SER A 14 10.02 -13.62 -6.23
C SER A 14 8.81 -14.44 -6.74
N GLU A 15 9.04 -15.59 -7.36
CA GLU A 15 8.02 -16.30 -8.15
C GLU A 15 6.86 -16.80 -7.27
N ALA A 16 6.97 -16.56 -5.96
CA ALA A 16 6.14 -17.12 -4.89
C ALA A 16 5.61 -16.07 -3.88
N ALA A 17 5.66 -14.76 -4.15
CA ALA A 17 4.98 -13.80 -3.27
C ALA A 17 3.45 -13.89 -3.45
N THR A 18 2.87 -14.98 -2.95
CA THR A 18 1.43 -15.21 -2.82
C THR A 18 0.86 -14.45 -1.62
N THR A 19 1.74 -13.86 -0.79
CA THR A 19 1.35 -13.09 0.39
C THR A 19 2.20 -11.84 0.58
N LEU A 20 1.62 -10.85 1.27
CA LEU A 20 2.32 -9.69 1.81
C LEU A 20 1.85 -9.48 3.24
N GLY A 21 2.78 -9.42 4.20
CA GLY A 21 2.43 -9.34 5.63
C GLY A 21 1.60 -10.52 6.14
N GLY A 22 1.72 -11.69 5.51
CA GLY A 22 0.93 -12.89 5.83
C GLY A 22 -0.47 -12.94 5.18
N PHE A 23 -0.85 -11.92 4.41
CA PHE A 23 -2.15 -11.85 3.73
C PHE A 23 -2.03 -12.16 2.24
N PRO A 24 -3.01 -12.85 1.63
CA PRO A 24 -3.00 -13.15 0.19
C PRO A 24 -2.77 -11.92 -0.68
N LEU A 25 -1.86 -12.05 -1.65
CA LEU A 25 -1.51 -11.01 -2.62
C LEU A 25 -1.89 -11.45 -4.03
N THR A 26 -2.67 -10.63 -4.72
CA THR A 26 -2.98 -10.78 -6.15
C THR A 26 -2.36 -9.63 -6.95
N ILE A 27 -1.60 -9.96 -7.98
CA ILE A 27 -0.94 -8.97 -8.85
C ILE A 27 -1.54 -9.04 -10.25
N THR A 28 -2.11 -7.93 -10.72
CA THR A 28 -2.64 -7.76 -12.08
C THR A 28 -1.76 -6.79 -12.86
N ARG A 29 -1.26 -7.25 -14.01
CA ARG A 29 -0.49 -6.40 -14.93
C ARG A 29 -1.44 -5.70 -15.91
N GLY A 30 -1.26 -4.40 -16.06
CA GLY A 30 -1.85 -3.67 -17.17
C GLY A 30 -1.18 -4.03 -18.50
N THR A 31 -1.96 -4.39 -19.51
CA THR A 31 -1.47 -4.69 -20.86
C THR A 31 -1.84 -3.58 -21.84
N GLY A 32 -1.06 -3.43 -22.91
CA GLY A 32 -1.31 -2.45 -23.98
C GLY A 32 -1.17 -0.99 -23.53
N ARG A 33 -2.16 -0.14 -23.86
CA ARG A 33 -2.20 1.30 -23.48
C ARG A 33 -2.37 1.52 -21.97
N ASN A 34 -2.94 0.55 -21.26
CA ASN A 34 -3.18 0.66 -19.83
C ASN A 34 -1.94 0.18 -19.08
N HIS A 35 -1.00 1.10 -18.84
CA HIS A 35 0.19 0.88 -18.01
C HIS A 35 -0.12 0.76 -16.50
N LYS A 36 -1.33 0.33 -16.14
CA LYS A 36 -1.80 0.29 -14.76
C LYS A 36 -1.51 -1.08 -14.15
N HIS A 37 -0.60 -1.16 -13.20
CA HIS A 37 -0.41 -2.35 -12.37
C HIS A 37 -1.31 -2.26 -11.14
N ARG A 38 -1.82 -3.40 -10.66
CA ARG A 38 -2.63 -3.48 -9.45
C ARG A 38 -2.14 -4.60 -8.55
N PHE A 39 -1.97 -4.30 -7.28
CA PHE A 39 -1.60 -5.20 -6.21
C PHE A 39 -2.76 -5.18 -5.21
N VAL A 40 -3.37 -6.33 -4.97
CA VAL A 40 -4.51 -6.47 -4.06
C VAL A 40 -4.07 -7.37 -2.92
N ILE A 41 -4.05 -6.81 -1.71
CA ILE A 41 -3.75 -7.52 -0.47
C ILE A 41 -5.08 -7.77 0.22
N ASP A 42 -5.48 -9.04 0.30
CA ASP A 42 -6.78 -9.44 0.85
C ASP A 42 -6.67 -9.69 2.35
N LEU A 43 -7.34 -8.86 3.15
CA LEU A 43 -7.33 -8.98 4.61
C LEU A 43 -8.47 -9.84 5.14
N GLY A 44 -9.31 -10.40 4.26
CA GLY A 44 -10.57 -11.09 4.57
C GLY A 44 -10.44 -12.26 5.54
N SER A 45 -9.27 -12.88 5.64
CA SER A 45 -8.99 -13.95 6.61
C SER A 45 -9.06 -13.47 8.07
N LYS A 46 -8.83 -12.17 8.31
CA LYS A 46 -8.89 -11.55 9.64
C LYS A 46 -9.95 -10.46 9.74
N PHE A 47 -10.13 -9.68 8.67
CA PHE A 47 -11.05 -8.55 8.59
C PHE A 47 -11.96 -8.74 7.36
N PRO A 48 -13.14 -9.37 7.52
CA PRO A 48 -14.00 -9.74 6.40
C PRO A 48 -14.31 -8.56 5.46
N GLY A 49 -14.10 -8.77 4.16
CA GLY A 49 -14.41 -7.78 3.12
C GLY A 49 -13.41 -6.63 2.97
N GLN A 50 -12.32 -6.62 3.73
CA GLN A 50 -11.32 -5.54 3.71
C GLN A 50 -10.14 -5.88 2.80
N LYS A 51 -9.69 -4.90 2.01
CA LYS A 51 -8.51 -5.06 1.15
C LYS A 51 -7.67 -3.80 1.12
N ILE A 52 -6.37 -3.97 0.87
CA ILE A 52 -5.48 -2.87 0.48
C ILE A 52 -5.19 -3.01 -1.01
N ILE A 53 -5.46 -1.97 -1.78
CA ILE A 53 -5.25 -1.95 -3.22
C ILE A 53 -4.19 -0.90 -3.53
N ILE A 54 -3.05 -1.35 -4.04
CA ILE A 54 -2.00 -0.47 -4.56
C ILE A 54 -2.10 -0.52 -6.08
N ALA A 55 -2.26 0.63 -6.71
CA ALA A 55 -2.26 0.74 -8.16
C ALA A 55 -1.17 1.71 -8.60
N THR A 56 -0.40 1.32 -9.61
CA THR A 56 0.64 2.18 -10.19
C THR A 56 0.34 2.45 -11.65
N MET A 57 0.56 3.69 -12.10
CA MET A 57 0.45 4.08 -13.51
C MET A 57 1.53 5.12 -13.81
N LYS A 58 2.50 4.75 -14.66
CA LYS A 58 3.71 5.55 -14.88
C LYS A 58 4.39 5.88 -13.53
N GLU A 59 4.50 7.15 -13.18
CA GLU A 59 5.08 7.67 -11.93
C GLU A 59 4.08 7.81 -10.78
N PHE A 60 2.79 7.60 -11.04
CA PHE A 60 1.75 7.75 -10.03
C PHE A 60 1.51 6.45 -9.28
N VAL A 61 1.35 6.57 -7.97
CA VAL A 61 0.94 5.50 -7.06
C VAL A 61 -0.37 5.91 -6.39
N ARG A 62 -1.35 5.01 -6.38
CA ARG A 62 -2.60 5.14 -5.61
C ARG A 62 -2.65 4.00 -4.61
N VAL A 63 -2.97 4.34 -3.37
CA VAL A 63 -3.24 3.37 -2.30
C VAL A 63 -4.69 3.55 -1.89
N GLU A 64 -5.43 2.46 -1.78
CA GLU A 64 -6.85 2.44 -1.44
C GLU A 64 -7.11 1.37 -0.38
N PHE A 65 -7.90 1.72 0.63
CA PHE A 65 -8.39 0.82 1.66
C PHE A 65 -9.87 0.52 1.37
N GLU A 66 -10.14 -0.66 0.83
CA GLU A 66 -11.51 -1.08 0.46
C GLU A 66 -12.29 -1.49 1.71
N ASN A 67 -13.49 -0.93 1.89
CA ASN A 67 -14.35 -1.13 3.06
C ASN A 67 -13.65 -0.89 4.42
N ALA A 68 -12.79 0.13 4.47
CA ALA A 68 -11.95 0.40 5.62
C ALA A 68 -12.76 0.53 6.92
N SER A 69 -12.34 -0.20 7.96
CA SER A 69 -12.88 -0.05 9.32
C SER A 69 -11.79 0.33 10.30
N VAL A 70 -12.22 0.88 11.44
CA VAL A 70 -11.35 1.16 12.59
C VAL A 70 -10.72 -0.14 13.14
N GLU A 71 -11.42 -1.27 13.05
CA GLU A 71 -10.89 -2.55 13.53
C GLU A 71 -9.67 -3.01 12.72
N ALA A 72 -9.72 -2.83 11.40
CA ALA A 72 -8.63 -3.23 10.51
C ALA A 72 -7.50 -2.19 10.46
N PHE A 73 -7.85 -0.90 10.43
CA PHE A 73 -6.91 0.17 10.08
C PHE A 73 -6.75 1.27 11.13
N GLY A 74 -7.46 1.21 12.26
CA GLY A 74 -7.56 2.31 13.22
C GLY A 74 -6.26 2.73 13.92
N ASN A 75 -5.17 1.96 13.77
CA ASN A 75 -3.85 2.29 14.30
C ASN A 75 -2.85 2.61 13.17
N THR A 76 -3.32 2.84 11.95
CA THR A 76 -2.47 3.16 10.80
C THR A 76 -2.07 4.63 10.86
N ILE A 77 -0.78 4.87 10.74
CA ILE A 77 -0.15 6.19 10.61
C ILE A 77 0.83 6.11 9.45
N GLY A 78 0.93 7.17 8.64
CA GLY A 78 1.86 7.21 7.52
C GLY A 78 1.69 8.47 6.67
N MET A 79 2.17 8.39 5.44
CA MET A 79 1.99 9.46 4.43
C MET A 79 0.52 9.76 4.09
N LEU A 80 -0.41 8.86 4.43
CA LEU A 80 -1.85 9.07 4.27
C LEU A 80 -2.50 9.67 5.53
N GLY A 81 -1.70 9.97 6.56
CA GLY A 81 -2.14 10.46 7.86
C GLY A 81 -2.55 9.35 8.82
N ASP A 82 -2.89 9.77 10.04
CA ASP A 82 -3.58 8.94 11.02
C ASP A 82 -4.99 8.59 10.53
N PHE A 83 -5.35 7.31 10.59
CA PHE A 83 -6.63 6.84 10.08
C PHE A 83 -7.85 7.50 10.76
N LYS A 84 -7.75 7.84 12.04
CA LYS A 84 -8.85 8.38 12.83
C LYS A 84 -8.93 9.90 12.75
N THR A 85 -7.80 10.59 12.77
CA THR A 85 -7.75 12.06 12.88
C THR A 85 -7.37 12.77 11.59
N SER A 86 -6.80 12.05 10.62
CA SER A 86 -6.14 12.62 9.42
C SER A 86 -4.92 13.50 9.72
N SER A 87 -4.43 13.52 10.97
CA SER A 87 -3.21 14.23 11.35
C SER A 87 -1.99 13.60 10.68
N LEU A 88 -1.02 14.42 10.32
CA LEU A 88 0.20 13.99 9.64
C LEU A 88 1.31 13.87 10.68
N PHE A 89 1.62 12.65 11.11
CA PHE A 89 2.66 12.41 12.11
C PHE A 89 3.99 11.95 11.48
N ALA A 90 5.08 12.25 12.17
CA ALA A 90 6.38 11.64 11.95
C ALA A 90 6.35 10.13 12.27
N ARG A 91 7.46 9.43 11.99
CA ARG A 91 7.55 7.99 12.23
C ARG A 91 7.48 7.62 13.72
N ASP A 92 7.73 8.59 14.61
CA ASP A 92 7.56 8.43 16.06
C ASP A 92 6.08 8.36 16.51
N GLY A 93 5.13 8.65 15.62
CA GLY A 93 3.69 8.65 15.88
C GLY A 93 3.22 9.76 16.83
N LYS A 94 4.04 10.79 17.07
CA LYS A 94 3.76 11.86 18.05
C LYS A 94 4.00 13.25 17.49
N THR A 95 5.06 13.41 16.70
CA THR A 95 5.45 14.71 16.17
C THR A 95 4.60 15.03 14.95
N GLU A 96 3.76 16.07 15.02
CA GLU A 96 2.94 16.51 13.89
C GLU A 96 3.80 17.28 12.87
N ILE A 97 3.58 17.01 11.57
CA ILE A 97 4.34 17.58 10.45
C ILE A 97 3.35 18.15 9.42
N ASP A 98 3.24 19.47 9.36
CA ASP A 98 2.38 20.17 8.39
C ASP A 98 3.10 20.47 7.06
N ASP A 99 4.43 20.41 7.04
CA ASP A 99 5.23 20.59 5.83
C ASP A 99 5.30 19.27 5.03
N PHE A 100 4.67 19.23 3.85
CA PHE A 100 4.62 18.02 3.03
C PHE A 100 5.99 17.55 2.51
N ILE A 101 6.95 18.45 2.36
CA ILE A 101 8.32 18.08 1.95
C ILE A 101 9.03 17.40 3.12
N GLN A 102 8.87 17.91 4.34
CA GLN A 102 9.39 17.28 5.55
C GLN A 102 8.71 15.94 5.81
N LEU A 103 7.39 15.85 5.66
CA LEU A 103 6.64 14.59 5.81
C LEU A 103 7.14 13.53 4.83
N GLY A 104 7.33 13.89 3.56
CA GLY A 104 7.86 12.99 2.54
C GLY A 104 9.25 12.48 2.87
N LYS A 105 10.14 13.35 3.37
CA LYS A 105 11.49 12.97 3.80
C LYS A 105 11.48 12.03 5.00
N GLU A 106 10.63 12.30 5.98
CA GLU A 106 10.50 11.50 7.21
C GLU A 106 10.03 10.06 6.92
N TRP A 107 9.13 9.90 5.95
CA TRP A 107 8.56 8.60 5.58
C TRP A 107 9.33 7.85 4.49
N GLN A 108 10.38 8.46 3.93
CA GLN A 108 11.31 7.77 3.03
C GLN A 108 12.06 6.66 3.80
N VAL A 109 12.23 5.50 3.16
CA VAL A 109 13.01 4.34 3.65
C VAL A 109 14.15 4.08 2.68
#